data_AF-A0A2A5RYL4-F1
#
_entry.id   AF-A0A2A5RYL4-F1
#
_cell.length_a   1.000
_cell.length_b   1.000
_cell.length_c   1.000
_cell.angle_alpha   90.00
_cell.angle_beta   90.00
_cell.angle_gamma   90.00
#
_symmetry.space_group_name_H-M   'P 1'
#
loop_
_entity.id
_entity.type
_entity.pdbx_description
1 polymer ?
#
loop_
_entity_poly.entity_id
_entity_poly.type
_entity_poly.pdbx_seq_one_letter_code
_entity_poly.pdbx_strand_id
1 'polypeptide(L)'
;MKASIHFLFTLIWSVAASATLTIFAAYPLFFALMGPLNLSGITFLSQKTIAHNFNKLMSYLLNPFNEKLIMPDFKTSSEGLKHFSDVKHLFFVAIVVTVILLIPAIRFIKQKTYIRFYQEIKILLVIPLCLIIWGMVGGFDSIFISFHKLLFRDATWLFDPATDPVINILPESYFMGCFILFGIIYFAFWSTLLVKVKRRI
;
A
#
# COMPACT_ATOMS: atom_id res chain seq x y z
N MET A 1 5.33 -29.12 -10.80
CA MET A 1 6.08 -27.99 -11.39
C MET A 1 5.18 -26.87 -11.91
N LYS A 2 4.40 -27.05 -12.99
CA LYS A 2 3.56 -25.96 -13.57
C LYS A 2 2.56 -25.33 -12.58
N ALA A 3 1.89 -26.14 -11.75
CA ALA A 3 0.93 -25.64 -10.76
C ALA A 3 1.58 -24.79 -9.66
N SER A 4 2.77 -25.16 -9.19
CA SER A 4 3.53 -24.42 -8.17
C SER A 4 4.03 -23.08 -8.70
N ILE A 5 4.42 -23.01 -9.98
CA ILE A 5 4.81 -21.76 -10.63
C ILE A 5 3.61 -20.81 -10.75
N HIS A 6 2.46 -21.31 -11.21
CA HIS A 6 1.24 -20.51 -11.28
C HIS A 6 0.79 -20.02 -9.90
N PHE A 7 0.93 -20.85 -8.86
CA PHE A 7 0.67 -20.45 -7.47
C PHE A 7 1.60 -19.32 -7.02
N LEU A 8 2.92 -19.48 -7.20
CA LEU A 8 3.90 -18.46 -6.84
C LEU A 8 3.64 -17.13 -7.56
N PHE A 9 3.37 -17.17 -8.88
CA PHE A 9 3.03 -15.97 -9.64
C PHE A 9 1.71 -15.36 -9.17
N THR A 10 0.72 -16.16 -8.78
CA THR A 10 -0.53 -15.65 -8.20
C THR A 10 -0.29 -15.03 -6.83
N LEU A 11 0.62 -15.57 -6.02
CA LEU A 11 1.00 -15.00 -4.73
C LEU A 11 1.63 -13.62 -4.91
N ILE A 12 2.65 -13.51 -5.74
CA ILE A 12 3.31 -12.23 -6.04
C ILE A 12 2.29 -11.24 -6.64
N TRP A 13 1.48 -11.71 -7.60
CA TRP A 13 0.42 -10.90 -8.20
C TRP A 13 -0.58 -10.40 -7.16
N SER A 14 -1.01 -11.23 -6.21
CA SER A 14 -2.00 -10.84 -5.19
C SER A 14 -1.47 -9.73 -4.27
N VAL A 15 -0.19 -9.79 -3.89
CA VAL A 15 0.47 -8.73 -3.12
C VAL A 15 0.55 -7.45 -3.94
N ALA A 16 1.04 -7.53 -5.18
CA ALA A 16 1.14 -6.37 -6.07
C ALA A 16 -0.23 -5.75 -6.38
N ALA A 17 -1.23 -6.57 -6.66
CA ALA A 17 -2.60 -6.13 -6.95
C ALA A 17 -3.25 -5.45 -5.75
N SER A 18 -3.08 -5.99 -4.54
CA SER A 18 -3.52 -5.32 -3.32
C SER A 18 -2.82 -3.98 -3.11
N ALA A 19 -1.50 -3.90 -3.32
CA ALA A 19 -0.75 -2.65 -3.23
C ALA A 19 -1.26 -1.63 -4.27
N THR A 20 -1.40 -2.03 -5.54
CA THR A 20 -1.90 -1.19 -6.63
C THR A 20 -3.31 -0.66 -6.34
N LEU A 21 -4.23 -1.52 -5.90
CA LEU A 21 -5.59 -1.11 -5.55
C LEU A 21 -5.59 -0.16 -4.34
N THR A 22 -4.77 -0.43 -3.32
CA THR A 22 -4.59 0.49 -2.19
C THR A 22 -4.01 1.82 -2.62
N ILE A 23 -3.03 1.87 -3.52
CA ILE A 23 -2.45 3.11 -4.05
C ILE A 23 -3.53 4.00 -4.67
N PHE A 24 -4.41 3.43 -5.50
CA PHE A 24 -5.50 4.20 -6.10
C PHE A 24 -6.57 4.60 -5.06
N ALA A 25 -6.87 3.71 -4.11
CA ALA A 25 -7.84 3.98 -3.05
C ALA A 25 -7.30 4.90 -1.94
N ALA A 26 -5.98 5.07 -1.82
CA ALA A 26 -5.34 5.97 -0.86
C ALA A 26 -5.75 7.43 -1.10
N TYR A 27 -6.08 7.79 -2.34
CA TYR A 27 -6.57 9.11 -2.71
C TYR A 27 -7.94 9.40 -2.06
N PRO A 28 -9.04 8.69 -2.39
CA PRO A 28 -10.33 8.94 -1.73
C PRO A 28 -10.29 8.66 -0.21
N LEU A 29 -9.46 7.72 0.25
CA LEU A 29 -9.27 7.47 1.68
C LEU A 29 -8.72 8.69 2.41
N PHE A 30 -7.75 9.40 1.83
CA PHE A 30 -7.20 10.62 2.42
C PHE A 30 -8.29 11.68 2.65
N PHE A 31 -9.12 11.92 1.63
CA PHE A 31 -10.23 12.88 1.72
C PHE A 31 -11.30 12.46 2.73
N ALA A 32 -11.55 11.15 2.88
CA ALA A 32 -12.46 10.65 3.91
C ALA A 32 -11.89 10.83 5.33
N LEU A 33 -10.57 10.75 5.49
CA LEU A 33 -9.90 10.78 6.79
C LEU A 33 -9.43 12.17 7.24
N MET A 34 -9.27 13.14 6.33
CA MET A 34 -8.69 14.45 6.68
C MET A 34 -9.45 15.21 7.78
N GLY A 35 -10.78 15.09 7.81
CA GLY A 35 -11.64 15.65 8.84
C GLY A 35 -11.54 14.87 10.16
N PRO A 36 -11.83 13.55 10.16
CA PRO A 36 -11.69 12.70 11.34
C PRO A 36 -10.32 12.74 12.02
N LEU A 37 -9.23 12.91 11.25
CA LEU A 37 -7.87 13.02 11.77
C LEU A 37 -7.50 14.45 12.22
N ASN A 38 -8.41 15.41 12.12
CA ASN A 38 -8.21 16.81 12.50
C ASN A 38 -6.93 17.43 11.90
N LEU A 39 -6.64 17.15 10.63
CA LEU A 39 -5.38 17.58 9.99
C LEU A 39 -5.22 19.11 9.99
N SER A 40 -6.33 19.85 9.86
CA SER A 40 -6.33 21.31 9.98
C SER A 40 -5.92 21.80 11.37
N GLY A 41 -6.31 21.10 12.44
CA GLY A 41 -5.89 21.44 13.80
C GLY A 41 -4.41 21.16 14.05
N ILE A 42 -3.85 20.11 13.43
CA ILE A 42 -2.43 19.73 13.57
C ILE A 42 -1.52 20.69 12.81
N THR A 43 -1.92 21.04 11.58
CA THR A 43 -1.09 21.83 10.66
C THR A 43 -1.36 23.33 10.71
N PHE A 44 -2.45 23.76 11.35
CA PHE A 44 -2.99 25.13 11.28
C PHE A 44 -3.28 25.60 9.83
N LEU A 45 -3.45 24.67 8.89
CA LEU A 45 -3.79 24.94 7.50
C LEU A 45 -5.26 24.67 7.21
N SER A 46 -5.79 25.41 6.23
CA SER A 46 -7.13 25.13 5.71
C SER A 46 -7.20 23.74 5.06
N GLN A 47 -8.36 23.08 5.15
CA GLN A 47 -8.61 21.80 4.47
C GLN A 47 -8.29 21.88 2.96
N LYS A 48 -8.59 23.02 2.33
CA LYS A 48 -8.30 23.26 0.90
C LYS A 48 -6.80 23.25 0.61
N THR A 49 -6.00 23.87 1.47
CA THR A 49 -4.53 23.89 1.34
C THR A 49 -3.95 22.48 1.52
N ILE A 50 -4.41 21.75 2.53
CA ILE A 50 -4.00 20.35 2.78
C ILE A 50 -4.32 19.47 1.57
N ALA A 51 -5.56 19.53 1.09
CA ALA A 51 -6.02 18.81 -0.09
C ALA A 51 -5.19 19.16 -1.34
N HIS A 52 -4.87 20.43 -1.55
CA HIS A 52 -4.08 20.86 -2.69
C HIS A 52 -2.67 20.25 -2.68
N ASN A 53 -1.99 20.26 -1.53
CA ASN A 53 -0.67 19.66 -1.37
C ASN A 53 -0.70 18.14 -1.54
N PHE A 54 -1.68 17.47 -0.94
CA PHE A 54 -1.87 16.03 -1.14
C PHE A 54 -2.11 15.68 -2.62
N ASN A 55 -2.91 16.47 -3.34
CA ASN A 55 -3.12 16.28 -4.78
C ASN A 55 -1.84 16.47 -5.60
N LYS A 56 -0.99 17.44 -5.23
CA LYS A 56 0.33 17.63 -5.89
C LYS A 56 1.22 16.43 -5.67
N LEU A 57 1.27 15.92 -4.43
CA LEU A 57 2.02 14.71 -4.10
C LEU A 57 1.51 13.49 -4.90
N MET A 58 0.21 13.21 -4.86
CA MET A 58 -0.36 12.07 -5.58
C MET A 58 -0.22 12.21 -7.11
N SER A 59 -0.32 13.43 -7.65
CA SER A 59 -0.07 13.69 -9.06
C SER A 59 1.38 13.37 -9.46
N TYR A 60 2.35 13.69 -8.60
CA TYR A 60 3.75 13.30 -8.81
C TYR A 60 3.94 11.78 -8.72
N LEU A 61 3.41 11.13 -7.68
CA LEU A 61 3.59 9.70 -7.44
C LEU A 61 2.96 8.82 -8.53
N LEU A 62 1.84 9.26 -9.12
CA LEU A 62 1.09 8.48 -10.12
C LEU A 62 1.42 8.84 -11.57
N ASN A 63 2.11 9.95 -11.83
CA ASN A 63 2.45 10.37 -13.19
C ASN A 63 3.91 10.07 -13.53
N PRO A 64 4.21 9.13 -14.45
CA PRO A 64 5.59 8.79 -14.80
C PRO A 64 6.33 9.98 -15.41
N PHE A 65 5.63 10.89 -16.10
CA PHE A 65 6.20 12.06 -16.77
C PHE A 65 6.47 13.25 -15.84
N ASN A 66 6.03 13.19 -14.57
CA ASN A 66 6.31 14.25 -13.61
C ASN A 66 7.64 13.99 -12.88
N GLU A 67 8.72 14.57 -13.38
CA GLU A 67 10.08 14.29 -12.89
C GLU A 67 10.38 14.89 -11.51
N LYS A 68 9.76 16.02 -11.14
CA LYS A 68 10.09 16.76 -9.92
C LYS A 68 8.85 17.01 -9.07
N LEU A 69 8.92 16.62 -7.81
CA LEU A 69 7.92 16.98 -6.81
C LEU A 69 8.11 18.45 -6.43
N ILE A 70 7.05 19.25 -6.57
CA ILE A 70 7.01 20.63 -6.12
C ILE A 70 5.76 20.78 -5.25
N MET A 71 5.98 20.95 -3.94
CA MET A 71 4.93 21.18 -2.97
C MET A 71 4.73 22.69 -2.78
N PRO A 72 3.51 23.23 -2.98
CA PRO A 72 3.28 24.66 -2.94
C PRO A 72 3.39 25.26 -1.52
N ASP A 73 2.95 24.53 -0.49
CA ASP A 73 2.87 25.06 0.88
C ASP A 73 3.78 24.33 1.87
N PHE A 74 4.47 23.27 1.44
CA PHE A 74 5.39 22.50 2.27
C PHE A 74 6.82 22.62 1.75
N LYS A 75 7.74 22.92 2.67
CA LYS A 75 9.17 22.69 2.41
C LYS A 75 9.39 21.19 2.16
N THR A 76 10.38 20.87 1.36
CA THR A 76 10.78 19.50 1.11
C THR A 76 12.30 19.46 1.00
N SER A 77 12.93 18.71 1.89
CA SER A 77 14.39 18.54 1.91
C SER A 77 14.86 17.68 0.73
N SER A 78 16.17 17.64 0.49
CA SER A 78 16.76 16.71 -0.49
C SER A 78 16.43 15.26 -0.16
N GLU A 79 16.45 14.91 1.13
CA GLU A 79 16.14 13.57 1.63
C GLU A 79 14.65 13.24 1.41
N GLY A 80 13.76 14.18 1.72
CA GLY A 80 12.33 14.05 1.46
C GLY A 80 11.99 13.85 -0.01
N LEU A 81 12.60 14.65 -0.89
CA LEU A 81 12.46 14.51 -2.34
C LEU A 81 12.96 13.16 -2.84
N LYS A 82 14.12 12.72 -2.35
CA LYS A 82 14.68 11.40 -2.69
C LYS A 82 13.74 10.29 -2.24
N HIS A 83 13.23 10.33 -1.01
CA HIS A 83 12.30 9.31 -0.50
C HIS A 83 11.02 9.24 -1.36
N PHE A 84 10.41 10.37 -1.70
CA PHE A 84 9.22 10.35 -2.56
C PHE A 84 9.52 9.85 -3.98
N SER A 85 10.71 10.09 -4.50
CA SER A 85 11.18 9.47 -5.75
C SER A 85 11.26 7.95 -5.59
N ASP A 86 11.84 7.43 -4.52
CA ASP A 86 11.92 5.98 -4.26
C ASP A 86 10.51 5.36 -4.12
N VAL A 87 9.59 6.02 -3.42
CA VAL A 87 8.17 5.63 -3.31
C VAL A 87 7.48 5.61 -4.68
N LYS A 88 7.74 6.62 -5.53
CA LYS A 88 7.23 6.68 -6.90
C LYS A 88 7.66 5.45 -7.69
N HIS A 89 8.93 5.06 -7.62
CA HIS A 89 9.43 3.85 -8.29
C HIS A 89 8.69 2.60 -7.79
N LEU A 90 8.49 2.48 -6.47
CA LEU A 90 7.74 1.35 -5.90
C LEU A 90 6.27 1.30 -6.35
N PHE A 91 5.61 2.45 -6.51
CA PHE A 91 4.25 2.52 -7.07
C PHE A 91 4.21 1.92 -8.49
N PHE A 92 5.14 2.32 -9.35
CA PHE A 92 5.21 1.78 -10.71
C PHE A 92 5.59 0.30 -10.74
N VAL A 93 6.51 -0.15 -9.88
CA VAL A 93 6.83 -1.58 -9.74
C VAL A 93 5.58 -2.37 -9.37
N ALA A 94 4.80 -1.92 -8.38
CA ALA A 94 3.55 -2.59 -8.00
C ALA A 94 2.57 -2.68 -9.19
N ILE A 95 2.33 -1.56 -9.87
CA ILE A 95 1.41 -1.49 -11.03
C ILE A 95 1.88 -2.42 -12.16
N VAL A 96 3.16 -2.36 -12.54
CA VAL A 96 3.73 -3.17 -13.61
C VAL A 96 3.67 -4.66 -13.27
N VAL A 97 4.03 -5.05 -12.05
CA VAL A 97 3.97 -6.45 -11.60
C VAL A 97 2.51 -6.94 -11.57
N THR A 98 1.55 -6.10 -11.14
CA THR A 98 0.12 -6.43 -11.23
C THR A 98 -0.31 -6.73 -12.66
N VAL A 99 0.11 -5.91 -13.63
CA VAL A 99 -0.26 -6.10 -15.05
C VAL A 99 0.41 -7.35 -15.64
N ILE A 100 1.72 -7.51 -15.46
CA ILE A 100 2.49 -8.62 -16.05
C ILE A 100 2.02 -9.98 -15.51
N LEU A 101 1.77 -10.08 -14.20
CA LEU A 101 1.40 -11.34 -13.57
C LEU A 101 -0.12 -11.64 -13.61
N LEU A 102 -0.92 -10.76 -14.21
CA LEU A 102 -2.36 -10.94 -14.32
C LEU A 102 -2.73 -12.21 -15.10
N ILE A 103 -2.05 -12.48 -16.22
CA ILE A 103 -2.35 -13.65 -17.06
C ILE A 103 -2.07 -14.96 -16.31
N PRO A 104 -0.90 -15.17 -15.66
CA PRO A 104 -0.67 -16.31 -14.79
C PRO A 104 -1.74 -16.46 -13.68
N ALA A 105 -2.12 -15.37 -13.01
CA ALA A 105 -3.13 -15.40 -11.96
C ALA A 105 -4.51 -15.84 -12.48
N ILE A 106 -4.94 -15.32 -13.64
CA ILE A 106 -6.18 -15.75 -14.29
C ILE A 106 -6.12 -17.23 -14.65
N ARG A 107 -5.00 -17.72 -15.18
CA ARG A 107 -4.82 -19.14 -15.51
C ARG A 107 -4.92 -20.02 -14.27
N PHE A 108 -4.29 -19.63 -13.16
CA PHE A 108 -4.39 -20.33 -11.87
C PHE A 108 -5.84 -20.48 -11.38
N ILE A 109 -6.64 -19.42 -11.53
CA ILE A 109 -8.06 -19.42 -11.14
C ILE A 109 -8.90 -20.27 -12.11
N LYS A 110 -8.76 -20.05 -13.44
CA LYS A 110 -9.55 -20.76 -14.47
C LYS A 110 -9.29 -22.27 -14.47
N GLN A 111 -8.03 -22.68 -14.29
CA GLN A 111 -7.64 -24.09 -14.22
C GLN A 111 -7.96 -24.72 -12.87
N LYS A 112 -8.49 -23.94 -11.91
CA LYS A 112 -8.84 -24.38 -10.55
C LYS A 112 -7.67 -25.02 -9.80
N THR A 113 -6.44 -24.66 -10.15
CA THR A 113 -5.25 -25.22 -9.51
C THR A 113 -5.16 -24.84 -8.03
N TYR A 114 -5.85 -23.76 -7.62
CA TYR A 114 -5.98 -23.33 -6.22
C TYR A 114 -6.54 -24.41 -5.28
N ILE A 115 -7.32 -25.38 -5.79
CA ILE A 115 -7.82 -26.52 -4.97
C ILE A 115 -6.66 -27.33 -4.38
N ARG A 116 -5.55 -27.46 -5.12
CA ARG A 116 -4.36 -28.20 -4.68
C ARG A 116 -3.58 -27.49 -3.56
N PHE A 117 -3.78 -26.18 -3.41
CA PHE A 117 -3.06 -25.32 -2.47
C PHE A 117 -3.93 -24.92 -1.28
N TYR A 118 -4.90 -25.76 -0.90
CA TYR A 118 -5.88 -25.44 0.15
C TYR A 118 -5.22 -25.11 1.51
N GLN A 119 -4.15 -25.84 1.88
CA GLN A 119 -3.47 -25.64 3.16
C GLN A 119 -2.66 -24.34 3.14
N GLU A 120 -1.97 -24.08 2.04
CA GLU A 120 -1.17 -22.89 1.80
C GLU A 120 -2.05 -21.64 1.81
N ILE A 121 -3.23 -21.68 1.17
CA ILE A 121 -4.19 -20.56 1.18
C ILE A 121 -4.63 -20.24 2.61
N LYS A 122 -4.82 -21.24 3.48
CA LYS A 122 -5.15 -20.97 4.90
C LYS A 122 -4.00 -20.24 5.61
N ILE A 123 -2.76 -20.64 5.39
CA ILE A 123 -1.58 -19.97 5.96
C ILE A 123 -1.48 -18.52 5.46
N LEU A 124 -1.70 -18.31 4.16
CA LEU A 124 -1.70 -16.97 3.54
C LEU A 124 -2.77 -16.04 4.12
N LEU A 125 -3.85 -16.56 4.69
CA LEU A 125 -4.89 -15.75 5.34
C LEU A 125 -4.56 -15.39 6.79
N VAL A 126 -3.82 -16.25 7.50
CA VAL A 126 -3.49 -16.05 8.92
C VAL A 126 -2.46 -14.94 9.10
N ILE A 127 -1.38 -14.94 8.30
CA ILE A 127 -0.29 -13.95 8.43
C ILE A 127 -0.78 -12.49 8.34
N PRO A 128 -1.49 -12.05 7.29
CA PRO A 128 -1.96 -10.66 7.20
C PRO A 128 -2.97 -10.33 8.30
N LEU A 129 -3.80 -11.29 8.73
CA LEU A 129 -4.72 -11.08 9.84
C LEU A 129 -3.98 -10.80 11.16
N CYS A 130 -2.93 -11.57 11.46
CA CYS A 130 -2.07 -11.35 12.62
C CYS A 130 -1.40 -9.97 12.57
N LEU A 131 -0.90 -9.55 11.41
CA LEU A 131 -0.28 -8.23 11.25
C LEU A 131 -1.28 -7.08 11.41
N ILE A 132 -2.50 -7.22 10.88
CA ILE A 132 -3.57 -6.22 11.08
C ILE A 132 -3.92 -6.11 12.56
N ILE A 133 -4.16 -7.25 13.24
CA ILE A 133 -4.47 -7.26 14.68
C ILE A 133 -3.33 -6.62 15.47
N TRP A 134 -2.07 -6.99 15.18
CA TRP A 134 -0.90 -6.38 15.82
C TRP A 134 -0.84 -4.87 15.61
N GLY A 135 -1.06 -4.39 14.39
CA GLY A 135 -1.14 -2.96 14.09
C GLY A 135 -2.22 -2.24 14.90
N MET A 136 -3.41 -2.84 15.01
CA MET A 136 -4.55 -2.26 15.74
C MET A 136 -4.34 -2.19 17.26
N VAL A 137 -3.51 -3.06 17.85
CA VAL A 137 -3.20 -3.06 19.29
C VAL A 137 -1.96 -2.22 19.63
N GLY A 138 -1.52 -1.35 18.73
CA GLY A 138 -0.39 -0.41 18.94
C GLY A 138 0.93 -0.85 18.33
N GLY A 139 0.95 -1.94 17.56
CA GLY A 139 2.15 -2.45 16.89
C GLY A 139 2.49 -1.80 15.55
N PHE A 140 1.69 -0.83 15.09
CA PHE A 140 1.79 -0.32 13.72
C PHE A 140 3.11 0.40 13.44
N ASP A 141 3.61 1.22 14.37
CA ASP A 141 4.92 1.86 14.24
C ASP A 141 6.06 0.85 13.97
N SER A 142 6.06 -0.28 14.68
CA SER A 142 7.05 -1.35 14.45
C SER A 142 6.90 -1.99 13.07
N ILE A 143 5.67 -2.17 12.58
CA ILE A 143 5.40 -2.64 11.21
C ILE A 143 5.93 -1.61 10.20
N PHE A 144 5.61 -0.33 10.42
CA PHE A 144 5.98 0.78 9.54
C PHE A 144 7.51 0.90 9.43
N ILE A 145 8.22 0.93 10.55
CA ILE A 145 9.69 1.01 10.58
C ILE A 145 10.31 -0.22 9.91
N SER A 146 9.79 -1.43 10.20
CA SER A 146 10.33 -2.67 9.60
C SER A 146 10.13 -2.70 8.10
N PHE A 147 8.97 -2.24 7.61
CA PHE A 147 8.69 -2.09 6.19
C PHE A 147 9.66 -1.11 5.52
N HIS A 148 9.92 0.04 6.15
CA HIS A 148 10.84 1.02 5.59
C HIS A 148 12.28 0.50 5.55
N LYS A 149 12.76 -0.17 6.60
CA LYS A 149 14.09 -0.80 6.60
C LYS A 149 14.23 -1.92 5.56
N LEU A 150 13.14 -2.59 5.21
CA LEU A 150 13.14 -3.65 4.19
C LEU A 150 13.25 -3.06 2.77
N LEU A 151 12.56 -1.96 2.49
CA LEU A 151 12.45 -1.39 1.15
C LEU A 151 13.45 -0.27 0.85
N PHE A 152 13.86 0.49 1.87
CA PHE A 152 14.78 1.62 1.74
C PHE A 152 16.08 1.29 2.49
N ARG A 153 17.21 1.40 1.78
CA ARG A 153 18.53 1.05 2.33
C ARG A 153 19.18 2.18 3.12
N ASP A 154 18.58 3.35 3.09
CA ASP A 154 19.04 4.57 3.74
C ASP A 154 17.97 5.11 4.70
N ALA A 155 18.25 6.26 5.30
CA ALA A 155 17.41 6.89 6.32
C ALA A 155 16.54 8.02 5.75
N THR A 156 16.41 8.17 4.43
CA THR A 156 15.76 9.35 3.83
C THR A 156 14.25 9.40 4.07
N TRP A 157 13.67 8.29 4.54
CA TRP A 157 12.28 8.17 4.96
C TRP A 157 12.00 8.72 6.37
N LEU A 158 13.04 9.07 7.16
CA LEU A 158 12.88 9.72 8.46
C LEU A 158 12.68 11.22 8.26
N PHE A 159 11.41 11.64 8.17
CA PHE A 159 11.05 13.03 7.97
C PHE A 159 11.11 13.82 9.29
N ASP A 160 11.73 15.00 9.23
CA ASP A 160 11.65 16.00 10.29
C ASP A 160 10.52 16.99 9.93
N PRO A 161 9.51 17.20 10.79
CA PRO A 161 8.44 18.18 10.55
C PRO A 161 8.93 19.61 10.23
N ALA A 162 10.14 19.99 10.65
CA ALA A 162 10.72 21.31 10.37
C ALA A 162 11.23 21.44 8.92
N THR A 163 11.75 20.36 8.33
CA THR A 163 12.27 20.36 6.94
C THR A 163 11.29 19.75 5.94
N ASP A 164 10.45 18.83 6.40
CA ASP A 164 9.51 18.01 5.64
C ASP A 164 8.11 17.99 6.30
N PRO A 165 7.43 19.14 6.44
CA PRO A 165 6.14 19.27 7.12
C PRO A 165 5.00 18.46 6.50
N VAL A 166 5.18 17.90 5.31
CA VAL A 166 4.25 16.96 4.67
C VAL A 166 3.91 15.76 5.56
N ILE A 167 4.82 15.36 6.47
CA ILE A 167 4.54 14.27 7.42
C ILE A 167 3.34 14.58 8.33
N ASN A 168 3.09 15.86 8.61
CA ASN A 168 1.98 16.28 9.47
C ASN A 168 0.60 16.12 8.79
N ILE A 169 0.55 16.02 7.47
CA ILE A 169 -0.69 15.67 6.75
C ILE A 169 -0.80 14.17 6.46
N LEU A 170 0.29 13.41 6.63
CA LEU A 170 0.34 11.95 6.44
C LEU A 170 0.65 11.26 7.78
N PRO A 171 -0.21 11.40 8.81
CA PRO A 171 0.06 10.83 10.12
C PRO A 171 0.04 9.30 10.07
N GLU A 172 0.58 8.66 11.10
CA GLU A 172 0.57 7.21 11.27
C GLU A 172 -0.81 6.59 11.04
N SER A 173 -1.87 7.21 11.57
CA SER A 173 -3.25 6.73 11.41
C SER A 173 -3.73 6.68 9.95
N TYR A 174 -3.24 7.58 9.09
CA TYR A 174 -3.52 7.51 7.66
C TYR A 174 -2.85 6.30 7.01
N PHE A 175 -1.57 6.07 7.30
CA PHE A 175 -0.84 4.90 6.80
C PHE A 175 -1.40 3.59 7.35
N MET A 176 -1.88 3.57 8.60
CA MET A 176 -2.59 2.42 9.17
C MET A 176 -3.88 2.13 8.40
N GLY A 177 -4.64 3.16 8.02
CA GLY A 177 -5.80 3.02 7.15
C GLY A 177 -5.47 2.38 5.81
N CYS A 178 -4.40 2.83 5.15
CA CYS A 178 -3.90 2.23 3.91
C CYS A 178 -3.46 0.77 4.11
N PHE A 179 -2.78 0.47 5.22
CA PHE A 179 -2.33 -0.88 5.56
C PHE A 179 -3.50 -1.84 5.81
N ILE A 180 -4.51 -1.41 6.56
CA ILE A 180 -5.75 -2.17 6.78
C ILE A 180 -6.45 -2.42 5.44
N LEU A 181 -6.57 -1.41 4.59
CA LEU A 181 -7.19 -1.55 3.28
C LEU A 181 -6.46 -2.56 2.38
N PHE A 182 -5.12 -2.48 2.34
CA PHE A 182 -4.28 -3.48 1.66
C PHE A 182 -4.58 -4.89 2.17
N GLY A 183 -4.63 -5.04 3.50
CA GLY A 183 -4.94 -6.31 4.17
C GLY A 183 -6.32 -6.85 3.80
N ILE A 184 -7.35 -6.00 3.80
CA ILE A 184 -8.73 -6.38 3.42
C ILE A 184 -8.79 -6.87 1.98
N ILE A 185 -8.18 -6.14 1.02
CA ILE A 185 -8.17 -6.52 -0.40
C ILE A 185 -7.47 -7.86 -0.59
N TYR A 186 -6.30 -8.03 0.02
CA TYR A 186 -5.53 -9.27 -0.03
C TYR A 186 -6.31 -10.45 0.59
N PHE A 187 -6.89 -10.24 1.77
CA PHE A 187 -7.67 -11.23 2.49
C PHE A 187 -8.93 -11.65 1.72
N ALA A 188 -9.63 -10.69 1.11
CA ALA A 188 -10.84 -10.95 0.31
C ALA A 188 -10.55 -11.84 -0.91
N PHE A 189 -9.43 -11.60 -1.61
CA PHE A 189 -9.01 -12.42 -2.75
C PHE A 189 -8.82 -13.89 -2.36
N TRP A 190 -7.98 -14.15 -1.36
CA TRP A 190 -7.67 -15.52 -0.93
C TRP A 190 -8.87 -16.22 -0.26
N SER A 191 -9.68 -15.48 0.51
CA SER A 191 -10.91 -16.00 1.12
C SER A 191 -11.92 -16.44 0.07
N THR A 192 -12.05 -15.69 -1.02
CA THR A 192 -12.92 -16.06 -2.14
C THR A 192 -12.49 -17.39 -2.78
N LEU A 193 -11.17 -17.60 -2.95
CA LEU A 193 -10.65 -18.88 -3.45
C LEU A 193 -10.90 -20.01 -2.45
N LEU A 194 -10.68 -19.77 -1.15
CA LEU A 194 -10.90 -20.76 -0.09
C LEU A 194 -12.37 -21.23 -0.03
N VAL A 195 -13.32 -20.30 -0.08
CA VAL A 195 -14.76 -20.61 -0.11
C VAL A 195 -15.11 -21.45 -1.36
N LYS A 196 -14.52 -21.14 -2.51
CA LYS A 196 -14.71 -21.91 -3.75
C LYS A 196 -14.13 -23.34 -3.67
N VAL A 197 -13.12 -23.59 -2.83
CA VAL A 197 -12.64 -24.96 -2.56
C VAL A 197 -13.64 -25.71 -1.69
N LYS A 198 -14.07 -25.11 -0.56
CA LYS A 198 -15.02 -25.75 0.37
C LYS A 198 -16.34 -26.16 -0.27
N ARG A 199 -16.88 -25.38 -1.22
CA ARG A 199 -18.12 -25.72 -1.95
C ARG A 199 -17.97 -26.89 -2.93
N ARG A 200 -16.78 -27.45 -3.11
CA ARG A 200 -16.49 -28.55 -4.05
C ARG A 200 -16.07 -29.85 -3.37
N ILE A 201 -15.86 -29.82 -2.04
CA ILE A 201 -15.62 -30.99 -1.19
C ILE A 201 -16.97 -31.33 -0.56
#